data_AF-A0AAJ2BIK5-F1
#
_entry.id   AF-A0AAJ2BIK5-F1
#
_cell.length_a   1.000
_cell.length_b   1.000
_cell.length_c   1.000
_cell.angle_alpha   90.00
_cell.angle_beta   90.00
_cell.angle_gamma   90.00
#
_symmetry.space_group_name_H-M   'P 1'
#
loop_
_entity.id
_entity.type
_entity.pdbx_description
1 polymer ?
#
loop_
_entity_poly.entity_id
_entity_poly.type
_entity_poly.pdbx_seq_one_letter_code
_entity_poly.pdbx_strand_id
1 'polypeptide(L)'
;MPTLTNKKIPLGSISVTLSSVRRMWRELNEVVSEQGEIELARLVKPADQSDEEFEAHKENARRETFKILGTVEFDNGDAVHDTDPEIVKVEDEGPRIRAIYLSNITPYQQTVGVRPDHAFEVIIDLRNPALFDAGSVLSEPTPNNTSLAISGNRSGWQGGLEAVVRRNITRRRPIRTWFHGGMIYDLFLFVIALPLALYACWAFEPLVSKWFGFTSPVVVGAAYLYIALGVIWIYRFMFSYAKWAFPFTEIIDQKSSPARHRALWWSLVAALLLKPLASIASEVWKNALGLGL
;
A
#
# COMPACT_ATOMS: atom_id res chain seq x y z
N MET A 1 -18.60 -11.44 32.71
CA MET A 1 -17.37 -10.81 32.21
C MET A 1 -17.72 -10.05 30.93
N PRO A 2 -17.27 -8.81 30.75
CA PRO A 2 -17.49 -8.07 29.51
C PRO A 2 -16.82 -8.80 28.33
N THR A 3 -17.56 -9.02 27.24
CA THR A 3 -17.06 -9.71 26.05
C THR A 3 -16.01 -8.85 25.35
N LEU A 4 -14.82 -9.40 25.11
CA LEU A 4 -13.80 -8.76 24.30
C LEU A 4 -14.28 -8.67 22.84
N THR A 5 -14.14 -7.50 22.25
CA THR A 5 -14.45 -7.29 20.83
C THR A 5 -13.16 -7.07 20.05
N ASN A 6 -13.07 -7.74 18.90
CA ASN A 6 -11.94 -7.65 17.98
C ASN A 6 -12.39 -6.93 16.71
N LYS A 7 -11.67 -5.87 16.34
CA LYS A 7 -11.97 -5.05 15.17
C LYS A 7 -10.72 -4.92 14.31
N LYS A 8 -10.79 -5.34 13.04
CA LYS A 8 -9.74 -5.12 12.04
C LYS A 8 -10.24 -4.13 11.00
N ILE A 9 -9.53 -3.01 10.86
CA ILE A 9 -9.88 -1.90 9.97
C ILE A 9 -8.82 -1.82 8.87
N PRO A 10 -9.15 -2.16 7.61
CA PRO A 10 -8.24 -1.91 6.50
C PRO A 10 -8.12 -0.40 6.27
N LEU A 11 -6.89 0.09 6.13
CA LEU A 11 -6.64 1.52 5.92
C LEU A 11 -6.66 1.90 4.43
N GLY A 12 -6.53 0.92 3.53
CA GLY A 12 -6.56 1.11 2.08
C GLY A 12 -5.32 1.81 1.55
N SER A 13 -5.45 2.57 0.46
CA SER A 13 -4.36 3.40 -0.06
C SER A 13 -4.26 4.73 0.69
N ILE A 14 -3.15 4.91 1.38
CA ILE A 14 -2.88 6.09 2.23
C ILE A 14 -1.53 6.71 1.90
N SER A 15 -1.38 7.98 2.26
CA SER A 15 -0.09 8.67 2.30
C SER A 15 0.11 9.23 3.69
N VAL A 16 1.32 9.07 4.20
CA VAL A 16 1.74 9.57 5.51
C VAL A 16 3.06 10.33 5.37
N THR A 17 3.35 11.22 6.32
CA THR A 17 4.68 11.81 6.52
C THR A 17 5.36 11.11 7.69
N LEU A 18 6.70 11.09 7.74
CA LEU A 18 7.46 10.62 8.90
C LEU A 18 7.01 11.35 10.17
N SER A 19 6.82 12.68 10.08
CA SER A 19 6.32 13.49 11.20
C SER A 19 4.92 13.04 11.67
N SER A 20 4.02 12.68 10.76
CA SER A 20 2.70 12.17 11.10
C SER A 20 2.75 10.79 11.75
N VAL A 21 3.68 9.92 11.35
CA VAL A 21 3.86 8.61 11.99
C VAL A 21 4.41 8.78 13.41
N ARG A 22 5.40 9.65 13.62
CA ARG A 22 5.91 9.94 14.98
C ARG A 22 4.84 10.52 15.88
N ARG A 23 4.05 11.46 15.35
CA ARG A 23 2.92 12.05 16.07
C ARG A 23 1.86 10.98 16.40
N MET A 24 1.53 10.13 15.44
CA MET A 24 0.61 9.00 15.64
C MET A 24 1.10 8.11 16.78
N TRP A 25 2.37 7.75 16.79
CA TRP A 25 2.96 6.92 17.85
C TRP A 25 2.82 7.58 19.23
N ARG A 26 3.21 8.86 19.38
CA ARG A 26 3.08 9.59 20.66
C ARG A 26 1.64 9.60 21.17
N GLU A 27 0.70 9.96 20.30
CA GLU A 27 -0.71 10.03 20.65
C GLU A 27 -1.32 8.65 20.94
N LEU A 28 -0.87 7.59 20.26
CA LEU A 28 -1.26 6.23 20.61
C LEU A 28 -0.72 5.85 21.99
N ASN A 29 0.51 6.28 22.31
CA ASN A 29 1.14 6.00 23.60
C ASN A 29 0.36 6.66 24.75
N GLU A 30 -0.14 7.88 24.54
CA GLU A 30 -1.05 8.55 25.48
C GLU A 30 -2.31 7.72 25.74
N VAL A 31 -2.93 7.14 24.71
CA VAL A 31 -4.12 6.26 24.86
C VAL A 31 -3.77 4.99 25.63
N VAL A 32 -2.59 4.41 25.40
CA VAL A 32 -2.08 3.24 26.16
C VAL A 32 -1.84 3.60 27.61
N SER A 33 -1.21 4.74 27.89
CA SER A 33 -0.96 5.20 29.26
C SER A 33 -2.26 5.50 30.01
N GLU A 34 -3.25 6.14 29.36
CA GLU A 34 -4.59 6.34 29.94
C GLU A 34 -5.24 5.01 30.33
N GLN A 35 -5.18 4.02 29.42
CA GLN A 35 -5.70 2.69 29.68
C GLN A 35 -4.93 1.99 30.82
N GLY A 36 -3.61 2.19 30.88
CA GLY A 36 -2.75 1.72 31.96
C GLY A 36 -3.17 2.27 33.32
N GLU A 37 -3.43 3.57 33.43
CA GLU A 37 -3.90 4.16 34.70
C GLU A 37 -5.24 3.57 35.16
N ILE A 38 -6.16 3.29 34.22
CA ILE A 38 -7.43 2.62 34.54
C ILE A 38 -7.21 1.21 35.08
N GLU A 39 -6.27 0.45 34.51
CA GLU A 39 -5.96 -0.91 34.94
C GLU A 39 -5.21 -0.92 36.28
N LEU A 40 -4.23 -0.03 36.46
CA LEU A 40 -3.48 0.13 37.71
C LEU A 40 -4.35 0.60 38.87
N ALA A 41 -5.36 1.43 38.62
CA ALA A 41 -6.32 1.86 39.64
C ALA A 41 -7.22 0.72 40.14
N ARG A 42 -7.33 -0.39 39.39
CA ARG A 42 -8.12 -1.57 39.76
C ARG A 42 -7.29 -2.65 40.46
N LEU A 43 -5.96 -2.50 40.50
CA LEU A 43 -5.10 -3.44 41.20
C LEU A 43 -5.39 -3.37 42.70
N VAL A 44 -5.51 -4.56 43.31
CA VAL A 44 -5.65 -4.71 44.75
C VAL A 44 -4.28 -5.06 45.30
N LYS A 45 -3.83 -4.29 46.31
CA LYS A 45 -2.56 -4.56 47.00
C LYS A 45 -2.57 -5.96 47.62
N PRO A 46 -1.60 -6.83 47.30
CA PRO A 46 -1.42 -8.11 47.98
C PRO A 46 -1.20 -7.93 49.49
N ALA A 47 -1.69 -8.87 50.30
CA ALA A 47 -1.60 -8.76 51.76
C ALA A 47 -0.16 -8.85 52.30
N ASP A 48 0.74 -9.43 51.51
CA ASP A 48 2.17 -9.63 51.78
C ASP A 48 3.05 -8.46 51.32
N GLN A 49 2.49 -7.47 50.62
CA GLN A 49 3.23 -6.36 50.05
C GLN A 49 3.03 -5.06 50.85
N SER A 50 4.12 -4.34 51.12
CA SER A 50 4.07 -3.01 51.72
C SER A 50 3.49 -1.96 50.74
N ASP A 51 3.03 -0.81 51.26
CA ASP A 51 2.52 0.27 50.41
C ASP A 51 3.59 0.82 49.45
N GLU A 52 4.84 0.91 49.93
CA GLU A 52 5.98 1.38 49.13
C GLU A 52 6.30 0.43 47.98
N GLU A 53 6.34 -0.88 48.25
CA GLU A 53 6.57 -1.89 47.22
C GLU A 53 5.44 -1.91 46.19
N PHE A 54 4.19 -1.72 46.62
CA PHE A 54 3.04 -1.72 45.71
C PHE A 54 3.03 -0.50 44.79
N GLU A 55 3.33 0.69 45.31
CA GLU A 55 3.45 1.88 44.47
C GLU A 55 4.68 1.81 43.55
N ALA A 56 5.80 1.25 44.02
CA ALA A 56 6.95 0.98 43.16
C ALA A 56 6.62 -0.02 42.03
N HIS A 57 5.80 -1.04 42.33
CA HIS A 57 5.31 -1.98 41.32
C HIS A 57 4.43 -1.29 40.26
N LYS A 58 3.49 -0.43 40.70
CA LYS A 58 2.65 0.35 39.78
C LYS A 58 3.49 1.28 38.90
N GLU A 59 4.49 1.94 39.48
CA GLU A 59 5.37 2.82 38.72
C GLU A 59 6.20 2.07 37.69
N ASN A 60 6.72 0.89 38.06
CA ASN A 60 7.40 0.03 37.10
C ASN A 60 6.46 -0.43 35.97
N ALA A 61 5.21 -0.78 36.29
CA ALA A 61 4.21 -1.15 35.29
C ALA A 61 3.86 0.01 34.34
N ARG A 62 3.74 1.25 34.85
CA ARG A 62 3.56 2.45 34.00
C ARG A 62 4.69 2.59 32.99
N ARG A 63 5.93 2.43 33.44
CA ARG A 63 7.12 2.63 32.60
C ARG A 63 7.36 1.48 31.63
N GLU A 64 7.16 0.24 32.04
CA GLU A 64 7.59 -0.93 31.25
C GLU A 64 6.46 -1.69 30.56
N THR A 65 5.26 -1.71 31.16
CA THR A 65 4.13 -2.50 30.67
C THR A 65 3.24 -1.71 29.73
N PHE A 66 2.87 -0.48 30.11
CA PHE A 66 1.91 0.35 29.38
C PHE A 66 2.60 1.31 28.40
N LYS A 67 3.38 0.72 27.47
CA LYS A 67 4.08 1.44 26.40
C LYS A 67 3.88 0.80 25.04
N ILE A 68 4.18 1.54 23.99
CA ILE A 68 4.20 1.05 22.62
C ILE A 68 5.62 0.67 22.22
N LEU A 69 5.76 -0.52 21.62
CA LEU A 69 6.93 -0.88 20.84
C LEU A 69 6.63 -0.61 19.37
N GLY A 70 7.47 0.18 18.72
CA GLY A 70 7.46 0.34 17.29
C GLY A 70 8.61 -0.41 16.65
N THR A 71 8.34 -0.99 15.49
CA THR A 71 9.29 -1.70 14.64
C THR A 71 9.31 -1.03 13.28
N VAL A 72 10.49 -0.62 12.83
CA VAL A 72 10.72 -0.06 11.51
C VAL A 72 11.57 -1.06 10.73
N GLU A 73 10.99 -1.63 9.68
CA GLU A 73 11.69 -2.54 8.77
C GLU A 73 12.17 -1.78 7.53
N PHE A 74 13.36 -2.14 7.06
CA PHE A 74 13.99 -1.52 5.90
C PHE A 74 14.11 -2.47 4.71
N ASP A 75 14.33 -1.92 3.52
CA ASP A 75 14.43 -2.70 2.27
C ASP A 75 15.64 -3.66 2.24
N ASN A 76 16.69 -3.40 3.03
CA ASN A 76 17.86 -4.26 3.15
C ASN A 76 17.64 -5.47 4.08
N GLY A 77 16.46 -5.58 4.72
CA GLY A 77 16.12 -6.64 5.66
C GLY A 77 16.41 -6.30 7.12
N ASP A 78 17.05 -5.17 7.41
CA ASP A 78 17.26 -4.71 8.78
C ASP A 78 15.93 -4.27 9.42
N ALA A 79 15.85 -4.44 10.74
CA ALA A 79 14.73 -3.97 11.54
C ALA A 79 15.25 -3.29 12.81
N VAL A 80 14.64 -2.14 13.15
CA VAL A 80 14.91 -1.41 14.39
C VAL A 80 13.65 -1.47 15.25
N HIS A 81 13.82 -1.87 16.50
CA HIS A 81 12.76 -1.96 17.50
C HIS A 81 13.05 -0.98 18.63
N ASP A 82 12.14 -0.05 18.89
CA ASP A 82 12.31 0.94 19.96
C ASP A 82 10.94 1.39 20.48
N THR A 83 10.97 2.08 21.61
CA THR A 83 9.84 2.78 22.21
C THR A 83 9.85 4.28 21.88
N ASP A 84 11.00 4.83 21.46
CA ASP A 84 11.11 6.23 21.01
C ASP A 84 10.64 6.39 19.55
N PRO A 85 9.61 7.23 19.28
CA PRO A 85 9.19 7.53 17.92
C PRO A 85 10.28 8.11 17.00
N GLU A 86 11.35 8.71 17.53
CA GLU A 86 12.41 9.29 16.72
C GLU A 86 13.24 8.28 15.92
N ILE A 87 13.07 6.96 16.15
CA ILE A 87 13.62 5.93 15.25
C ILE A 87 13.03 6.00 13.85
N VAL A 88 11.85 6.61 13.68
CA VAL A 88 11.18 6.77 12.37
C VAL A 88 11.85 7.90 11.61
N LYS A 89 13.06 7.67 11.11
CA LYS A 89 13.85 8.60 10.30
C LYS A 89 14.39 7.89 9.06
N VAL A 90 14.54 8.66 8.00
CA VAL A 90 15.17 8.20 6.75
C VAL A 90 16.44 9.03 6.59
N GLU A 91 17.58 8.35 6.53
CA GLU A 91 18.86 8.99 6.21
C GLU A 91 18.95 9.23 4.71
N ASP A 92 19.63 10.31 4.29
CA ASP A 92 19.67 10.72 2.88
C ASP A 92 20.19 9.63 1.92
N GLU A 93 21.09 8.78 2.42
CA GLU A 93 21.70 7.64 1.71
C GLU A 93 21.36 6.29 2.36
N GLY A 94 20.48 6.29 3.35
CA GLY A 94 20.09 5.08 4.08
C GLY A 94 19.11 4.18 3.32
N PRO A 95 18.90 2.94 3.80
CA PRO A 95 17.88 2.07 3.23
C PRO A 95 16.49 2.67 3.44
N ARG A 96 15.58 2.34 2.54
CA ARG A 96 14.20 2.81 2.58
C ARG A 96 13.39 2.05 3.62
N ILE A 97 12.43 2.73 4.24
CA ILE A 97 11.46 2.09 5.12
C ILE A 97 10.48 1.29 4.28
N ARG A 98 10.37 0.00 4.62
CA ARG A 98 9.54 -0.99 3.97
C ARG A 98 8.24 -1.25 4.74
N ALA A 99 8.29 -1.24 6.06
CA ALA A 99 7.12 -1.39 6.90
C ALA A 99 7.32 -0.70 8.25
N ILE A 100 6.21 -0.25 8.84
CA ILE A 100 6.18 0.25 10.21
C ILE A 100 5.09 -0.53 10.97
N TYR A 101 5.45 -1.09 12.11
CA TYR A 101 4.56 -1.83 12.99
C TYR A 101 4.56 -1.18 14.37
N LEU A 102 3.39 -0.78 14.88
CA LEU A 102 3.23 -0.19 16.22
C LEU A 102 2.28 -1.06 17.04
N SER A 103 2.68 -1.43 18.26
CA SER A 103 1.87 -2.30 19.11
C SER A 103 2.18 -2.13 20.60
N ASN A 104 1.16 -2.28 21.46
CA ASN A 104 1.33 -2.37 22.91
C ASN A 104 1.39 -3.83 23.43
N ILE A 105 1.30 -4.82 22.54
CA ILE A 105 1.21 -6.23 22.94
C ILE A 105 2.54 -6.74 23.48
N THR A 106 3.65 -6.50 22.76
CA THR A 106 4.96 -7.06 23.09
C THR A 106 5.47 -6.57 24.46
N PRO A 107 5.48 -5.27 24.79
CA PRO A 107 5.91 -4.81 26.11
C PRO A 107 5.08 -5.38 27.25
N TYR A 108 3.75 -5.45 27.05
CA TYR A 108 2.83 -6.00 28.04
C TYR A 108 3.08 -7.50 28.27
N GLN A 109 3.19 -8.29 27.19
CA GLN A 109 3.46 -9.73 27.27
C GLN A 109 4.82 -10.04 27.89
N GLN A 110 5.85 -9.24 27.61
CA GLN A 110 7.18 -9.44 28.18
C GLN A 110 7.18 -9.23 29.70
N THR A 111 6.33 -8.33 30.22
CA THR A 111 6.28 -8.03 31.66
C THR A 111 5.30 -8.94 32.41
N VAL A 112 4.11 -9.18 31.84
CA VAL A 112 3.00 -9.86 32.53
C VAL A 112 2.87 -11.34 32.12
N GLY A 113 3.46 -11.75 30.98
CA GLY A 113 3.39 -13.12 30.47
C GLY A 113 2.08 -13.49 29.76
N VAL A 114 1.14 -12.54 29.62
CA VAL A 114 -0.15 -12.75 28.94
C VAL A 114 -0.45 -11.60 27.98
N ARG A 115 -1.31 -11.84 26.98
CA ARG A 115 -1.75 -10.78 26.04
C ARG A 115 -2.68 -9.80 26.78
N PRO A 116 -2.55 -8.47 26.59
CA PRO A 116 -3.48 -7.53 27.19
C PRO A 116 -4.88 -7.66 26.58
N ASP A 117 -5.91 -7.48 27.41
CA ASP A 117 -7.31 -7.40 26.97
C ASP A 117 -7.52 -6.22 26.00
N HIS A 118 -6.89 -5.08 26.32
CA HIS A 118 -6.84 -3.87 25.51
C HIS A 118 -5.56 -3.85 24.69
N ALA A 119 -5.62 -4.48 23.52
CA ALA A 119 -4.49 -4.59 22.59
C ALA A 119 -4.76 -3.80 21.31
N PHE A 120 -3.73 -3.32 20.65
CA PHE A 120 -3.83 -2.83 19.28
C PHE A 120 -2.56 -3.10 18.49
N GLU A 121 -2.71 -3.11 17.17
CA GLU A 121 -1.63 -3.24 16.20
C GLU A 121 -1.91 -2.32 15.02
N VAL A 122 -0.97 -1.44 14.71
CA VAL A 122 -0.98 -0.62 13.49
C VAL A 122 0.10 -1.13 12.57
N ILE A 123 -0.29 -1.50 11.35
CA ILE A 123 0.63 -1.90 10.29
C ILE A 123 0.55 -0.85 9.19
N ILE A 124 1.69 -0.29 8.81
CA ILE A 124 1.87 0.57 7.63
C ILE A 124 2.80 -0.18 6.68
N ASP A 125 2.23 -0.84 5.67
CA ASP A 125 2.96 -1.65 4.70
C ASP A 125 3.31 -0.80 3.48
N LEU A 126 4.60 -0.52 3.28
CA LEU A 126 5.13 0.34 2.22
C LEU A 126 5.80 -0.47 1.11
N ARG A 127 5.66 -1.80 1.14
CA ARG A 127 6.20 -2.68 0.11
C ARG A 127 5.59 -2.36 -1.25
N ASN A 128 6.45 -2.32 -2.24
CA ASN A 128 6.02 -2.19 -3.63
C ASN A 128 5.92 -3.59 -4.25
N PRO A 129 4.96 -3.82 -5.18
CA PRO A 129 4.95 -5.05 -5.96
C PRO A 129 6.25 -5.16 -6.77
N ALA A 130 6.72 -6.39 -7.00
CA ALA A 130 7.91 -6.62 -7.80
C ALA A 130 7.74 -6.07 -9.22
N LEU A 131 8.77 -5.39 -9.74
CA LEU A 131 8.80 -4.94 -11.13
C LEU A 131 9.08 -6.13 -12.05
N PHE A 132 8.32 -6.21 -13.15
CA PHE A 132 8.54 -7.18 -14.23
C PHE A 132 8.47 -8.65 -13.81
N ASP A 133 7.72 -8.98 -12.75
CA ASP A 133 7.46 -10.37 -12.37
C ASP A 133 6.48 -11.02 -13.35
N ALA A 134 7.02 -11.83 -14.26
CA ALA A 134 6.25 -12.60 -15.23
C ALA A 134 5.37 -13.68 -14.58
N GLY A 135 5.72 -14.15 -13.38
CA GLY A 135 4.96 -15.16 -12.64
C GLY A 135 3.74 -14.59 -11.90
N SER A 136 3.71 -13.28 -11.64
CA SER A 136 2.61 -12.66 -10.91
C SER A 136 1.28 -12.69 -11.68
N VAL A 137 0.19 -13.01 -10.98
CA VAL A 137 -1.17 -12.91 -11.53
C VAL A 137 -1.65 -11.46 -11.38
N LEU A 138 -1.56 -10.66 -12.45
CA LEU A 138 -1.86 -9.22 -12.39
C LEU A 138 -3.33 -8.88 -12.14
N SER A 139 -4.23 -9.84 -12.40
CA SER A 139 -5.66 -9.78 -12.12
C SER A 139 -5.98 -9.84 -10.63
N GLU A 140 -5.05 -10.34 -9.80
CA GLU A 140 -5.23 -10.35 -8.36
C GLU A 140 -5.06 -8.93 -7.77
N PRO A 141 -5.79 -8.64 -6.67
CA PRO A 141 -5.55 -7.42 -5.91
C PRO A 141 -4.09 -7.35 -5.47
N THR A 142 -3.48 -6.16 -5.55
CA THR A 142 -2.13 -6.00 -5.00
C THR A 142 -2.17 -6.22 -3.48
N PRO A 143 -1.29 -7.08 -2.92
CA PRO A 143 -1.25 -7.29 -1.47
C PRO A 143 -1.02 -5.98 -0.72
N ASN A 144 -1.81 -5.74 0.32
CA ASN A 144 -1.64 -4.59 1.20
C ASN A 144 -2.01 -4.99 2.63
N ASN A 145 -1.03 -5.02 3.52
CA ASN A 145 -1.24 -5.37 4.92
C ASN A 145 -1.51 -4.16 5.82
N THR A 146 -1.59 -2.96 5.23
CA THR A 146 -1.83 -1.71 5.96
C THR A 146 -3.20 -1.75 6.65
N SER A 147 -3.18 -1.87 7.97
CA SER A 147 -4.39 -2.08 8.76
C SER A 147 -4.21 -1.64 10.21
N LEU A 148 -5.34 -1.43 10.88
CA LEU A 148 -5.44 -1.22 12.32
C LEU A 148 -6.25 -2.37 12.92
N ALA A 149 -5.63 -3.16 13.78
CA ALA A 149 -6.31 -4.17 14.59
C ALA A 149 -6.44 -3.67 16.03
N ILE A 150 -7.64 -3.79 16.61
CA ILE A 150 -7.94 -3.37 17.97
C ILE A 150 -8.68 -4.51 18.67
N SER A 151 -8.26 -4.82 19.89
CA SER A 151 -8.96 -5.67 20.85
C SER A 151 -9.28 -4.84 22.09
N GLY A 152 -10.47 -5.04 22.64
CA GLY A 152 -10.86 -4.45 23.93
C GLY A 152 -12.37 -4.43 24.10
N ASN A 153 -12.83 -4.13 25.31
CA ASN A 153 -14.25 -4.02 25.63
C ASN A 153 -14.72 -2.56 25.83
N ARG A 154 -13.79 -1.62 26.02
CA ARG A 154 -14.09 -0.20 26.20
C ARG A 154 -14.26 0.51 24.86
N SER A 155 -15.40 1.17 24.65
CA SER A 155 -15.65 1.98 23.45
C SER A 155 -14.69 3.15 23.31
N GLY A 156 -14.34 3.81 24.42
CA GLY A 156 -13.34 4.89 24.45
C GLY A 156 -11.96 4.46 23.97
N TRP A 157 -11.51 3.25 24.31
CA TRP A 157 -10.27 2.66 23.82
C TRP A 157 -10.29 2.51 22.29
N GLN A 158 -11.33 1.87 21.76
CA GLN A 158 -11.44 1.64 20.31
C GLN A 158 -11.58 2.93 19.52
N GLY A 159 -12.44 3.84 20.00
CA GLY A 159 -12.67 5.13 19.36
C GLY A 159 -11.44 6.03 19.40
N GLY A 160 -10.72 6.05 20.53
CA GLY A 160 -9.47 6.81 20.70
C GLY A 160 -8.39 6.36 19.72
N LEU A 161 -8.10 5.07 19.67
CA LEU A 161 -7.11 4.51 18.75
C LEU A 161 -7.48 4.76 17.28
N GLU A 162 -8.74 4.54 16.90
CA GLU A 162 -9.21 4.78 15.54
C GLU A 162 -9.09 6.26 15.15
N ALA A 163 -9.46 7.17 16.05
CA ALA A 163 -9.34 8.61 15.82
C ALA A 163 -7.88 9.04 15.63
N VAL A 164 -6.97 8.54 16.48
CA VAL A 164 -5.53 8.82 16.40
C VAL A 164 -4.94 8.37 15.06
N VAL A 165 -5.23 7.14 14.64
CA VAL A 165 -4.71 6.62 13.37
C VAL A 165 -5.28 7.41 12.19
N ARG A 166 -6.60 7.68 12.18
CA ARG A 166 -7.24 8.39 11.07
C ARG A 166 -6.76 9.82 10.91
N ARG A 167 -6.57 10.57 12.00
CA ARG A 167 -6.14 11.97 11.93
C ARG A 167 -4.69 12.15 11.51
N ASN A 168 -3.84 11.14 11.74
CA ASN A 168 -2.43 11.16 11.32
C ASN A 168 -2.22 10.59 9.90
N ILE A 169 -3.27 10.19 9.19
CA ILE A 169 -3.18 9.88 7.76
C ILE A 169 -3.27 11.19 6.97
N THR A 170 -2.19 11.56 6.27
CA THR A 170 -2.13 12.82 5.49
C THR A 170 -3.16 12.84 4.36
N ARG A 171 -3.27 11.74 3.61
CA ARG A 171 -4.21 11.66 2.47
C ARG A 171 -4.67 10.24 2.23
N ARG A 172 -5.98 10.08 1.97
CA ARG A 172 -6.56 8.84 1.43
C ARG A 172 -6.64 8.91 -0.09
N ARG A 173 -6.39 7.79 -0.78
CA ARG A 173 -6.40 7.70 -2.24
C ARG A 173 -7.35 6.60 -2.70
N PRO A 174 -8.67 6.82 -2.68
CA PRO A 174 -9.65 5.80 -3.03
C PRO A 174 -9.49 5.29 -4.47
N ILE A 175 -9.14 6.18 -5.41
CA ILE A 175 -8.88 5.79 -6.82
C ILE A 175 -7.70 4.80 -6.92
N ARG A 176 -6.65 4.98 -6.12
CA ARG A 176 -5.53 4.02 -6.09
C ARG A 176 -5.95 2.70 -5.49
N THR A 177 -6.73 2.74 -4.42
CA THR A 177 -7.30 1.52 -3.81
C THR A 177 -8.09 0.73 -4.84
N TRP A 178 -8.93 1.42 -5.62
CA TRP A 178 -9.66 0.81 -6.73
C TRP A 178 -8.73 0.25 -7.80
N PHE A 179 -7.72 1.02 -8.25
CA PHE A 179 -6.76 0.59 -9.28
C PHE A 179 -5.99 -0.68 -8.92
N HIS A 180 -5.69 -0.86 -7.64
CA HIS A 180 -5.05 -2.06 -7.12
C HIS A 180 -6.02 -3.19 -6.74
N GLY A 181 -7.31 -3.01 -7.01
CA GLY A 181 -8.33 -4.03 -6.80
C GLY A 181 -8.20 -5.22 -7.76
N GLY A 182 -8.99 -6.26 -7.49
CA GLY A 182 -9.07 -7.43 -8.36
C GLY A 182 -9.74 -7.12 -9.70
N MET A 183 -9.38 -7.86 -10.74
CA MET A 183 -9.93 -7.77 -12.11
C MET A 183 -9.69 -6.44 -12.85
N ILE A 184 -9.04 -5.45 -12.24
CA ILE A 184 -8.75 -4.16 -12.88
C ILE A 184 -7.81 -4.32 -14.07
N TYR A 185 -6.84 -5.23 -13.97
CA TYR A 185 -5.96 -5.58 -15.07
C TYR A 185 -6.76 -6.09 -16.28
N ASP A 186 -7.71 -7.02 -16.05
CA ASP A 186 -8.51 -7.60 -17.13
C ASP A 186 -9.44 -6.57 -17.75
N LEU A 187 -10.08 -5.73 -16.92
CA LEU A 187 -10.91 -4.63 -17.40
C LEU A 187 -10.15 -3.74 -18.39
N PHE A 188 -8.94 -3.29 -18.05
CA PHE A 188 -8.12 -2.47 -18.95
C PHE A 188 -7.51 -3.26 -20.11
N LEU A 189 -7.28 -4.57 -19.96
CA LEU A 189 -6.89 -5.45 -21.07
C LEU A 189 -7.97 -5.44 -22.16
N PHE A 190 -9.22 -5.63 -21.76
CA PHE A 190 -10.36 -5.64 -22.70
C PHE A 190 -10.64 -4.26 -23.29
N VAL A 191 -10.62 -3.21 -22.48
CA VAL A 191 -11.04 -1.86 -22.92
C VAL A 191 -9.92 -1.10 -23.65
N ILE A 192 -8.65 -1.39 -23.36
CA ILE A 192 -7.51 -0.64 -23.91
C ILE A 192 -6.60 -1.53 -24.74
N ALA A 193 -6.07 -2.60 -24.15
CA ALA A 193 -4.97 -3.34 -24.78
C ALA A 193 -5.40 -4.16 -26.00
N LEU A 194 -6.58 -4.80 -25.96
CA LEU A 194 -7.11 -5.53 -27.11
C LEU A 194 -7.42 -4.60 -28.30
N PRO A 195 -8.15 -3.46 -28.13
CA PRO A 195 -8.28 -2.48 -29.20
C PRO A 195 -6.95 -1.97 -29.75
N LEU A 196 -5.97 -1.72 -28.86
CA LEU A 196 -4.64 -1.28 -29.28
C LEU A 196 -3.88 -2.37 -30.06
N ALA A 197 -4.05 -3.64 -29.71
CA ALA A 197 -3.47 -4.78 -30.43
C ALA A 197 -4.04 -4.89 -31.86
N LEU A 198 -5.35 -4.70 -32.02
CA LEU A 198 -6.00 -4.66 -33.33
C LEU A 198 -5.53 -3.45 -34.16
N TYR A 199 -5.46 -2.27 -33.54
CA TYR A 199 -4.90 -1.08 -34.17
C TYR A 199 -3.45 -1.30 -34.62
N ALA A 200 -2.63 -1.95 -33.80
CA ALA A 200 -1.26 -2.27 -34.17
C ALA A 200 -1.21 -3.22 -35.37
N CYS A 201 -2.05 -4.26 -35.43
CA CYS A 201 -2.12 -5.12 -36.60
C CYS A 201 -2.42 -4.33 -37.88
N TRP A 202 -3.39 -3.42 -37.84
CA TRP A 202 -3.69 -2.51 -38.95
C TRP A 202 -2.52 -1.58 -39.29
N ALA A 203 -1.92 -0.93 -38.29
CA ALA A 203 -0.84 0.03 -38.49
C ALA A 203 0.46 -0.62 -39.02
N PHE A 204 0.68 -1.90 -38.72
CA PHE A 204 1.82 -2.68 -39.21
C PHE A 204 1.51 -3.48 -40.49
N GLU A 205 0.30 -3.40 -41.05
CA GLU A 205 -0.07 -4.07 -42.31
C GLU A 205 0.93 -3.80 -43.44
N PRO A 206 1.39 -2.55 -43.70
CA PRO A 206 2.31 -2.33 -44.81
C PRO A 206 3.67 -3.03 -44.62
N LEU A 207 4.09 -3.19 -43.36
CA LEU A 207 5.30 -3.93 -43.03
C LEU A 207 5.06 -5.44 -43.21
N VAL A 208 3.96 -5.96 -42.72
CA VAL A 208 3.64 -7.39 -42.87
C VAL A 208 3.50 -7.76 -44.35
N SER A 209 2.76 -6.98 -45.14
CA SER A 209 2.57 -7.21 -46.58
C SER A 209 3.88 -7.10 -47.36
N LYS A 210 4.78 -6.17 -47.01
CA LYS A 210 6.09 -6.07 -47.66
C LYS A 210 6.98 -7.30 -47.43
N TRP A 211 7.00 -7.82 -46.21
CA TRP A 211 7.93 -8.90 -45.83
C TRP A 211 7.35 -10.30 -46.03
N PHE A 212 6.02 -10.44 -45.91
CA PHE A 212 5.34 -11.73 -45.91
C PHE A 212 4.23 -11.84 -46.98
N GLY A 213 3.98 -10.81 -47.80
CA GLY A 213 2.89 -10.80 -48.78
C GLY A 213 2.99 -11.88 -49.87
N PHE A 214 4.19 -12.43 -50.11
CA PHE A 214 4.41 -13.55 -51.03
C PHE A 214 4.40 -14.92 -50.35
N THR A 215 4.13 -14.98 -49.04
CA THR A 215 4.09 -16.22 -48.27
C THR A 215 2.66 -16.76 -48.13
N SER A 216 2.48 -17.90 -47.47
CA SER A 216 1.15 -18.47 -47.27
C SER A 216 0.30 -17.61 -46.31
N PRO A 217 -1.04 -17.62 -46.45
CA PRO A 217 -1.94 -16.89 -45.54
C PRO A 217 -1.74 -17.23 -44.06
N VAL A 218 -1.28 -18.46 -43.78
CA VAL A 218 -0.97 -18.94 -42.42
C VAL A 218 0.20 -18.14 -41.82
N VAL A 219 1.26 -17.89 -42.60
CA VAL A 219 2.43 -17.13 -42.13
C VAL A 219 2.07 -15.67 -41.86
N VAL A 220 1.27 -15.07 -42.76
CA VAL A 220 0.76 -13.71 -42.57
C VAL A 220 -0.12 -13.61 -41.32
N GLY A 221 -1.03 -14.58 -41.11
CA GLY A 221 -1.86 -14.66 -39.91
C GLY A 221 -1.03 -14.81 -38.63
N ALA A 222 0.01 -15.64 -38.66
CA ALA A 222 0.94 -15.80 -37.55
C ALA A 222 1.66 -14.48 -37.22
N ALA A 223 2.11 -13.72 -38.23
CA ALA A 223 2.75 -12.42 -38.00
C ALA A 223 1.83 -11.45 -37.25
N TYR A 224 0.55 -11.35 -37.63
CA TYR A 224 -0.43 -10.54 -36.91
C TYR A 224 -0.67 -11.02 -35.47
N LEU A 225 -0.76 -12.35 -35.26
CA LEU A 225 -0.89 -12.91 -33.92
C LEU A 225 0.29 -12.50 -33.03
N TYR A 226 1.52 -12.59 -33.52
CA TYR A 226 2.70 -12.17 -32.76
C TYR A 226 2.74 -10.66 -32.49
N ILE A 227 2.29 -9.82 -33.42
CA ILE A 227 2.13 -8.38 -33.19
C ILE A 227 1.14 -8.13 -32.04
N ALA A 228 -0.04 -8.78 -32.08
CA ALA A 228 -1.06 -8.64 -31.05
C ALA A 228 -0.55 -9.12 -29.68
N LEU A 229 0.11 -10.28 -29.62
CA LEU A 229 0.75 -10.79 -28.40
C LEU A 229 1.81 -9.83 -27.86
N GLY A 230 2.63 -9.24 -28.75
CA GLY A 230 3.62 -8.23 -28.37
C GLY A 230 2.99 -7.00 -27.70
N VAL A 231 1.88 -6.50 -28.23
CA VAL A 231 1.13 -5.38 -27.62
C VAL A 231 0.57 -5.77 -26.26
N ILE A 232 0.00 -6.96 -26.11
CA ILE A 232 -0.50 -7.45 -24.82
C ILE A 232 0.64 -7.55 -23.79
N TRP A 233 1.82 -8.00 -24.20
CA TRP A 233 3.00 -8.05 -23.34
C TRP A 233 3.50 -6.65 -22.92
N ILE A 234 3.54 -5.69 -23.85
CA ILE A 234 3.88 -4.30 -23.54
C ILE A 234 2.86 -3.73 -22.53
N TYR A 235 1.57 -3.96 -22.76
CA TYR A 235 0.51 -3.58 -21.82
C TYR A 235 0.73 -4.19 -20.44
N ARG A 236 1.04 -5.49 -20.37
CA ARG A 236 1.35 -6.20 -19.13
C ARG A 236 2.44 -5.48 -18.35
N PHE A 237 3.56 -5.16 -19.01
CA PHE A 237 4.67 -4.45 -18.38
C PHE A 237 4.30 -3.04 -17.93
N MET A 238 3.57 -2.29 -18.75
CA MET A 238 3.10 -0.96 -18.40
C MET A 238 2.17 -0.96 -17.20
N PHE A 239 1.28 -1.96 -17.09
CA PHE A 239 0.35 -2.08 -15.98
C PHE A 239 1.08 -2.45 -14.68
N SER A 240 2.02 -3.40 -14.73
CA SER A 240 2.88 -3.70 -13.58
C SER A 240 3.68 -2.48 -13.15
N TYR A 241 4.24 -1.74 -14.11
CA TYR A 241 4.98 -0.51 -13.84
C TYR A 241 4.08 0.58 -13.24
N ALA A 242 2.82 0.68 -13.68
CA ALA A 242 1.83 1.58 -13.08
C ALA A 242 1.58 1.24 -11.61
N LYS A 243 1.28 -0.04 -11.28
CA LYS A 243 1.07 -0.49 -9.89
C LYS A 243 2.28 -0.16 -9.01
N TRP A 244 3.49 -0.29 -9.54
CA TRP A 244 4.72 0.08 -8.82
C TRP A 244 4.90 1.60 -8.67
N ALA A 245 4.63 2.39 -9.71
CA ALA A 245 4.79 3.86 -9.68
C ALA A 245 3.73 4.57 -8.80
N PHE A 246 2.59 3.92 -8.59
CA PHE A 246 1.46 4.42 -7.80
C PHE A 246 1.13 3.50 -6.62
N PRO A 247 2.06 3.28 -5.68
CA PRO A 247 1.87 2.27 -4.64
C PRO A 247 0.68 2.55 -3.74
N PHE A 248 0.21 1.48 -3.08
CA PHE A 248 -0.89 1.51 -2.12
C PHE A 248 -0.60 2.50 -0.99
N THR A 249 0.55 2.37 -0.34
CA THR A 249 0.95 3.19 0.79
C THR A 249 2.23 3.93 0.44
N GLU A 250 2.35 5.21 0.78
CA GLU A 250 3.57 5.96 0.57
C GLU A 250 3.92 6.85 1.78
N ILE A 251 5.21 6.89 2.14
CA ILE A 251 5.79 7.94 2.96
C ILE A 251 6.23 9.07 2.03
N ILE A 252 5.68 10.26 2.22
CA ILE A 252 5.94 11.43 1.34
C ILE A 252 7.39 11.91 1.48
N ASP A 253 7.94 11.88 2.70
CA ASP A 253 9.28 12.41 3.00
C ASP A 253 10.41 11.48 2.57
N GLN A 254 10.10 10.22 2.26
CA GLN A 254 11.11 9.28 1.77
C GLN A 254 11.53 9.73 0.38
N LYS A 255 12.82 10.05 0.22
CA LYS A 255 13.50 10.45 -1.02
C LYS A 255 13.46 9.32 -2.04
N SER A 256 12.27 9.13 -2.55
CA SER A 256 11.92 8.20 -3.58
C SER A 256 11.48 9.08 -4.75
N SER A 257 11.76 8.62 -5.95
CA SER A 257 11.35 9.29 -7.17
C SER A 257 9.94 8.91 -7.68
N PRO A 258 8.89 8.56 -6.89
CA PRO A 258 7.57 8.28 -7.43
C PRO A 258 7.06 9.41 -8.31
N ALA A 259 7.32 10.68 -7.97
CA ALA A 259 6.94 11.80 -8.84
C ALA A 259 7.57 11.68 -10.24
N ARG A 260 8.87 11.35 -10.33
CA ARG A 260 9.56 11.17 -11.61
C ARG A 260 9.05 9.93 -12.35
N HIS A 261 8.82 8.82 -11.65
CA HIS A 261 8.29 7.60 -12.26
C HIS A 261 6.86 7.76 -12.76
N ARG A 262 6.04 8.55 -12.04
CA ARG A 262 4.68 8.91 -12.49
C ARG A 262 4.75 9.81 -13.72
N ALA A 263 5.63 10.81 -13.74
CA ALA A 263 5.84 11.66 -14.91
C ALA A 263 6.30 10.84 -16.13
N LEU A 264 7.27 9.94 -15.94
CA LEU A 264 7.70 9.00 -16.96
C LEU A 264 6.54 8.11 -17.44
N TRP A 265 5.75 7.55 -16.52
CA TRP A 265 4.59 6.74 -16.85
C TRP A 265 3.58 7.51 -17.71
N TRP A 266 3.23 8.74 -17.32
CA TRP A 266 2.31 9.58 -18.11
C TRP A 266 2.88 9.91 -19.50
N SER A 267 4.19 10.12 -19.61
CA SER A 267 4.84 10.34 -20.91
C SER A 267 4.76 9.11 -21.82
N LEU A 268 4.95 7.90 -21.27
CA LEU A 268 4.81 6.64 -22.02
C LEU A 268 3.37 6.42 -22.48
N VAL A 269 2.39 6.66 -21.60
CA VAL A 269 0.96 6.57 -21.94
C VAL A 269 0.60 7.56 -23.05
N ALA A 270 1.05 8.82 -22.93
CA ALA A 270 0.81 9.83 -23.95
C ALA A 270 1.44 9.43 -25.30
N ALA A 271 2.69 8.98 -25.31
CA ALA A 271 3.39 8.56 -26.52
C ALA A 271 2.67 7.40 -27.24
N LEU A 272 2.14 6.43 -26.48
CA LEU A 272 1.46 5.27 -27.03
C LEU A 272 0.06 5.57 -27.54
N LEU A 273 -0.69 6.44 -26.86
CA LEU A 273 -2.10 6.70 -27.19
C LEU A 273 -2.29 7.86 -28.17
N LEU A 274 -1.35 8.81 -28.27
CA LEU A 274 -1.53 10.00 -29.08
C LEU A 274 -1.74 9.68 -30.56
N LYS A 275 -0.91 8.81 -31.16
CA LYS A 275 -1.00 8.45 -32.57
C LYS A 275 -2.28 7.67 -32.91
N PRO A 276 -2.66 6.59 -32.18
CA PRO A 276 -3.93 5.92 -32.40
C PRO A 276 -5.14 6.86 -32.31
N LEU A 277 -5.19 7.70 -31.27
CA LEU A 277 -6.30 8.63 -31.07
C LEU A 277 -6.38 9.68 -32.19
N ALA A 278 -5.24 10.24 -32.61
CA ALA A 278 -5.20 11.19 -33.71
C ALA A 278 -5.65 10.55 -35.04
N SER A 279 -5.23 9.30 -35.30
CA SER A 279 -5.65 8.55 -36.48
C SER A 279 -7.17 8.35 -36.50
N ILE A 280 -7.74 7.84 -35.40
CA ILE A 280 -9.18 7.61 -35.28
C ILE A 280 -9.96 8.91 -35.42
N ALA A 281 -9.54 9.98 -34.72
CA ALA A 281 -10.19 11.29 -34.81
C ALA A 281 -10.17 11.84 -36.25
N SER A 282 -9.04 11.68 -36.96
CA SER A 282 -8.93 12.14 -38.35
C SER A 282 -9.88 11.38 -39.29
N GLU A 283 -10.04 10.07 -39.12
CA GLU A 283 -10.94 9.27 -39.94
C GLU A 283 -12.41 9.56 -39.64
N VAL A 284 -12.77 9.70 -38.36
CA VAL A 284 -14.12 10.11 -37.95
C VAL A 284 -14.47 11.49 -38.53
N TRP A 285 -13.52 12.43 -38.51
CA TRP A 285 -13.72 13.77 -39.06
C TRP A 285 -13.90 13.78 -40.59
N LYS A 286 -13.07 13.03 -41.33
CA LYS A 286 -13.23 12.88 -42.79
C LYS A 286 -14.61 12.30 -43.13
N ASN A 287 -15.03 11.27 -42.41
CA ASN A 287 -16.33 10.64 -42.62
C ASN A 287 -17.50 11.60 -42.30
N ALA A 288 -17.39 12.39 -41.22
CA ALA A 288 -18.41 13.38 -40.87
C ALA A 288 -18.55 14.50 -41.93
N LEU A 289 -17.47 14.82 -42.65
CA LEU A 289 -17.49 15.80 -43.74
C LEU A 289 -17.88 15.21 -45.11
N GLY A 290 -18.17 13.91 -45.19
CA GLY A 290 -18.39 13.25 -46.49
C GLY A 290 -17.15 13.23 -47.39
N LEU A 291 -15.97 13.39 -46.80
CA LEU A 291 -14.67 13.32 -47.48
C LEU A 291 -14.06 11.90 -47.42
N GLY A 292 -14.77 10.95 -46.80
CA GLY A 292 -14.45 9.53 -46.88
C GLY A 292 -14.75 9.02 -48.29
N LEU A 293 -13.77 8.36 -48.90
CA LEU A 293 -13.91 7.64 -50.18
C LEU A 293 -14.83 6.43 -50.05
#